data_AF-A0A6N4WWA2-F1
#
_entry.id   AF-A0A6N4WWA2-F1
#
_cell.length_a   1.000
_cell.length_b   1.000
_cell.length_c   1.000
_cell.angle_alpha   90.00
_cell.angle_beta   90.00
_cell.angle_gamma   90.00
#
_symmetry.space_group_name_H-M   'P 1'
#
loop_
_entity.id
_entity.type
_entity.pdbx_description
1 polymer ?
#
loop_
_entity_poly.entity_id
_entity_poly.type
_entity_poly.pdbx_seq_one_letter_code
_entity_poly.pdbx_strand_id
1 'polypeptide(L)'
;MNDTNTLDFIDCPTCFKSVQMDMLIPAGGTHVCANCREAYLQRMKEGVHTAQSGEWAAIRQEHIKHEASLRSVGLLYYFGGFLVMMGGLSASVSSFGASGGEGSAAFIGIFSVVLILGFGLIFVGRGFRRLRPWVKIPATILSALGLLNIPIGTLIHGYILYLIHSQKGKVVFSPEYQEIREATPEIKYKTSKLVWAILIVLLLGLVALVGFALMG
;
A
#
# COMPACT_ATOMS: atom_id res chain seq x y z
N MET A 1 -26.57 51.47 49.10
CA MET A 1 -26.43 50.16 48.45
C MET A 1 -26.41 50.44 46.96
N ASN A 2 -25.22 50.64 46.40
CA ASN A 2 -25.03 50.94 44.98
C ASN A 2 -24.64 49.63 44.30
N ASP A 3 -25.62 48.96 43.71
CA ASP A 3 -25.38 47.79 42.88
C ASP A 3 -24.88 48.29 41.52
N THR A 4 -23.56 48.49 41.41
CA THR A 4 -22.88 48.64 40.12
C THR A 4 -22.90 47.29 39.42
N ASN A 5 -24.02 47.00 38.77
CA ASN A 5 -24.20 45.88 37.87
C ASN A 5 -23.40 46.20 36.59
N THR A 6 -22.08 46.01 36.65
CA THR A 6 -21.20 46.04 35.47
C THR A 6 -21.50 44.77 34.68
N LEU A 7 -22.48 44.88 33.77
CA LEU A 7 -22.75 43.87 32.77
C LEU A 7 -21.51 43.78 31.87
N ASP A 8 -20.61 42.86 32.16
CA ASP A 8 -19.47 42.57 31.31
C ASP A 8 -20.00 41.93 30.02
N PHE A 9 -20.03 42.74 28.96
CA PHE A 9 -20.37 42.30 27.61
C PHE A 9 -19.11 41.80 26.92
N ILE A 10 -19.17 40.58 26.40
CA ILE A 10 -18.09 39.95 25.63
C ILE A 10 -18.60 39.65 24.21
N ASP A 11 -17.74 39.86 23.22
CA ASP A 11 -18.05 39.54 21.84
C ASP A 11 -18.00 38.03 21.60
N CYS A 12 -19.06 37.48 21.03
CA CYS A 12 -19.07 36.08 20.64
C CYS A 12 -18.06 35.83 19.50
N PRO A 13 -17.12 34.87 19.63
CA PRO A 13 -16.08 34.63 18.62
C PRO A 13 -16.61 34.10 17.28
N THR A 14 -17.90 33.72 17.22
CA THR A 14 -18.52 33.13 16.01
C THR A 14 -19.31 34.15 15.19
N CYS A 15 -19.97 35.11 15.83
CA CYS A 15 -20.82 36.10 15.16
C CYS A 15 -20.47 37.56 15.50
N PHE A 16 -19.48 37.79 16.36
CA PHE A 16 -18.99 39.11 16.77
C PHE A 16 -20.06 40.05 17.37
N LYS A 17 -21.19 39.49 17.82
CA LYS A 17 -22.17 40.24 18.61
C LYS A 17 -21.73 40.29 20.07
N SER A 18 -21.90 41.45 20.70
CA SER A 18 -21.74 41.65 22.13
C SER A 18 -22.88 40.98 22.88
N VAL A 19 -22.53 40.09 23.83
CA VAL A 19 -23.48 39.32 24.63
C VAL A 19 -23.05 39.37 26.09
N GLN A 20 -24.01 39.36 27.02
CA GLN A 20 -23.70 39.30 28.45
C GLN A 20 -23.03 37.97 28.80
N MET A 21 -22.04 38.01 29.70
CA MET A 21 -21.27 36.81 30.09
C MET A 21 -22.12 35.64 30.57
N ASP A 22 -23.22 35.91 31.28
CA ASP A 22 -24.14 34.89 31.83
C ASP A 22 -24.96 34.16 30.75
N MET A 23 -25.14 34.79 29.59
CA MET A 23 -25.84 34.22 28.43
C MET A 23 -24.91 33.45 27.47
N LEU A 24 -23.61 33.40 27.74
CA LEU A 24 -22.68 32.57 26.99
C LEU A 24 -22.74 31.13 27.48
N ILE A 25 -22.83 30.18 26.55
CA ILE A 25 -22.84 28.75 26.84
C ILE A 25 -21.53 28.10 26.39
N PRO A 26 -21.03 27.11 27.15
CA PRO A 26 -19.83 26.39 26.77
C PRO A 26 -20.07 25.56 25.50
N ALA A 27 -19.16 25.69 24.54
CA ALA A 27 -19.10 24.85 23.36
C ALA A 27 -17.65 24.45 23.09
N GLY A 28 -17.30 23.20 23.41
CA GLY A 28 -15.92 22.72 23.26
C GLY A 28 -14.95 23.47 24.18
N GLY A 29 -13.93 24.10 23.59
CA GLY A 29 -12.91 24.88 24.30
C GLY A 29 -13.22 26.37 24.43
N THR A 30 -14.35 26.87 23.92
CA THR A 30 -14.71 28.29 23.98
C THR A 30 -16.16 28.51 24.44
N HIS A 31 -16.49 29.75 24.79
CA HIS A 31 -17.84 30.17 25.14
C HIS A 31 -18.47 30.89 23.95
N VAL A 32 -19.68 30.49 23.56
CA VAL A 32 -20.41 31.04 22.40
C VAL A 32 -21.84 31.38 22.79
N CYS A 33 -22.48 32.31 22.06
CA CYS A 33 -23.87 32.67 22.36
C CYS A 33 -24.84 31.54 21.96
N ALA A 34 -26.03 31.53 22.57
CA ALA A 34 -27.06 30.52 22.33
C ALA A 34 -27.38 30.31 20.83
N ASN A 35 -27.39 31.39 20.04
CA ASN A 35 -27.70 31.36 18.62
C ASN A 35 -26.56 30.82 17.74
N CYS A 36 -25.33 30.83 18.22
CA CYS A 36 -24.15 30.38 17.45
C CYS A 36 -23.64 29.02 17.87
N ARG A 37 -24.22 28.41 18.91
CA ARG A 37 -23.79 27.11 19.43
C ARG A 37 -23.82 26.01 18.37
N GLU A 38 -24.93 25.87 17.66
CA GLU A 38 -25.06 24.82 16.64
C GLU A 38 -24.08 25.03 15.49
N ALA A 39 -23.97 26.27 14.99
CA ALA A 39 -23.01 26.62 13.96
C ALA A 39 -21.54 26.41 14.40
N TYR A 40 -21.21 26.70 15.67
CA TYR A 40 -19.89 26.46 16.22
C TYR A 40 -19.59 24.97 16.37
N LEU A 41 -20.53 24.19 16.93
CA LEU A 41 -20.38 22.73 17.05
C LEU A 41 -20.28 22.06 15.68
N GLN A 42 -21.02 22.56 14.70
CA GLN A 42 -20.94 22.12 13.31
C GLN A 42 -19.57 22.47 12.71
N ARG A 43 -19.09 23.71 12.82
CA ARG A 43 -17.75 24.10 12.36
C ARG A 43 -16.63 23.36 13.06
N MET A 44 -16.78 23.00 14.34
CA MET A 44 -15.81 22.15 15.03
C MET A 44 -15.83 20.72 14.48
N LYS A 45 -17.01 20.14 14.26
CA LYS A 45 -17.11 18.81 13.64
C LYS A 45 -16.53 18.83 12.21
N GLU A 46 -16.90 19.82 11.41
CA GLU A 46 -16.40 20.03 10.05
C GLU A 46 -14.89 20.29 10.05
N GLY A 47 -14.38 21.13 10.96
CA GLY A 47 -12.97 21.49 11.11
C GLY A 47 -12.10 20.32 11.59
N VAL A 48 -12.61 19.49 12.51
CA VAL A 48 -11.93 18.27 12.97
C VAL A 48 -11.85 17.25 11.83
N HIS A 49 -12.94 17.00 11.11
CA HIS A 49 -12.93 16.05 9.99
C HIS A 49 -12.13 16.55 8.78
N THR A 50 -12.23 17.83 8.44
CA THR A 50 -11.44 18.41 7.32
C THR A 50 -9.96 18.47 7.65
N ALA A 51 -9.56 18.89 8.86
CA ALA A 51 -8.17 18.87 9.29
C ALA A 51 -7.60 17.44 9.30
N GLN A 52 -8.35 16.49 9.86
CA GLN A 52 -7.96 15.07 9.89
C GLN A 52 -7.84 14.48 8.47
N SER A 53 -8.79 14.78 7.57
CA SER A 53 -8.74 14.32 6.18
C SER A 53 -7.56 14.90 5.41
N GLY A 54 -7.22 16.18 5.66
CA GLY A 54 -6.05 16.84 5.07
C GLY A 54 -4.74 16.24 5.57
N GLU A 55 -4.65 15.94 6.87
CA GLU A 55 -3.51 15.27 7.47
C GLU A 55 -3.32 13.85 6.92
N TRP A 56 -4.39 13.07 6.84
CA TRP A 56 -4.39 11.71 6.28
C TRP A 56 -3.97 11.71 4.81
N ALA A 57 -4.44 12.70 4.04
CA ALA A 57 -4.03 12.90 2.66
C ALA A 57 -2.53 13.20 2.55
N ALA A 58 -1.99 14.05 3.43
CA ALA A 58 -0.56 14.38 3.46
C ALA A 58 0.31 13.16 3.79
N ILE A 59 -0.05 12.40 4.84
CA ILE A 59 0.65 11.16 5.24
C ILE A 59 0.66 10.16 4.08
N ARG A 60 -0.47 9.99 3.41
CA ARG A 60 -0.55 9.09 2.26
C ARG A 60 0.30 9.57 1.10
N GLN A 61 0.27 10.86 0.74
CA GLN A 61 1.08 11.42 -0.34
C GLN A 61 2.57 11.21 -0.11
N GLU A 62 3.04 11.34 1.13
CA GLU A 62 4.44 11.08 1.48
C GLU A 62 4.84 9.61 1.23
N HIS A 63 3.94 8.67 1.55
CA HIS A 63 4.20 7.23 1.50
C HIS A 63 3.75 6.55 0.20
N ILE A 64 3.05 7.25 -0.70
CA ILE A 64 2.39 6.64 -1.86
C ILE A 64 3.35 5.98 -2.84
N LYS A 65 4.58 6.51 -2.96
CA LYS A 65 5.64 5.91 -3.78
C LYS A 65 6.04 4.54 -3.23
N HIS A 66 6.18 4.45 -1.91
CA HIS A 66 6.55 3.20 -1.21
C HIS A 66 5.43 2.18 -1.26
N GLU A 67 4.18 2.61 -1.05
CA GLU A 67 2.98 1.79 -1.26
C GLU A 67 2.94 1.23 -2.70
N ALA A 68 3.18 2.07 -3.71
CA ALA A 68 3.17 1.66 -5.11
C ALA A 68 4.27 0.62 -5.40
N SER A 69 5.49 0.81 -4.89
CA SER A 69 6.56 -0.18 -5.02
C SER A 69 6.25 -1.51 -4.34
N LEU A 70 5.66 -1.50 -3.13
CA LEU A 70 5.22 -2.74 -2.48
C LEU A 70 4.10 -3.45 -3.26
N ARG A 71 3.20 -2.70 -3.89
CA ARG A 71 2.15 -3.27 -4.75
C ARG A 71 2.70 -3.83 -6.07
N SER A 72 3.74 -3.22 -6.66
CA SER A 72 4.40 -3.76 -7.85
C SER A 72 5.17 -5.04 -7.54
N VAL A 73 5.77 -5.16 -6.35
CA VAL A 73 6.32 -6.44 -5.86
C VAL A 73 5.23 -7.50 -5.80
N GLY A 74 4.04 -7.17 -5.31
CA GLY A 74 2.90 -8.11 -5.34
C GLY A 74 2.54 -8.60 -6.76
N LEU A 75 2.68 -7.74 -7.78
CA LEU A 75 2.52 -8.13 -9.18
C LEU A 75 3.65 -9.06 -9.65
N LEU A 76 4.89 -8.79 -9.23
CA LEU A 76 6.04 -9.67 -9.53
C LEU A 76 5.82 -11.08 -8.98
N TYR A 77 5.29 -11.21 -7.75
CA TYR A 77 4.95 -12.51 -7.17
C TYR A 77 3.82 -13.23 -7.91
N TYR A 78 2.80 -12.50 -8.39
CA TYR A 78 1.77 -13.10 -9.26
C TYR A 78 2.37 -13.61 -10.57
N PHE A 79 3.21 -12.80 -11.22
CA PHE A 79 3.83 -13.17 -12.48
C PHE A 79 4.79 -14.35 -12.30
N GLY A 80 5.63 -14.33 -11.27
CA GLY A 80 6.53 -15.43 -10.92
C GLY A 80 5.77 -16.72 -10.60
N GLY A 81 4.70 -16.65 -9.79
CA GLY A 81 3.87 -17.82 -9.50
C GLY A 81 3.18 -18.39 -10.75
N PHE A 82 2.67 -17.52 -11.64
CA PHE A 82 2.11 -17.94 -12.92
C PHE A 82 3.15 -18.63 -13.81
N LEU A 83 4.36 -18.07 -13.93
CA LEU A 83 5.45 -18.68 -14.71
C LEU A 83 5.89 -20.02 -14.14
N VAL A 84 5.99 -20.15 -12.81
CA VAL A 84 6.31 -21.43 -12.15
C VAL A 84 5.26 -22.48 -12.47
N MET A 85 3.98 -22.12 -12.42
CA MET A 85 2.88 -23.04 -12.77
C MET A 85 2.90 -23.41 -14.25
N MET A 86 3.12 -22.44 -15.15
CA MET A 86 3.19 -22.70 -16.60
C MET A 86 4.40 -23.56 -16.97
N GLY A 87 5.57 -23.28 -16.38
CA GLY A 87 6.77 -24.11 -16.55
C GLY A 87 6.56 -25.52 -16.03
N GLY A 88 5.94 -25.66 -14.86
CA GLY A 88 5.54 -26.95 -14.29
C GLY A 88 4.59 -27.73 -15.20
N LEU A 89 3.56 -27.08 -15.73
CA LEU A 89 2.60 -27.70 -16.64
C LEU A 89 3.26 -28.11 -17.96
N SER A 90 4.08 -27.24 -18.55
CA SER A 90 4.79 -27.51 -19.81
C SER A 90 5.74 -28.70 -19.67
N ALA A 91 6.56 -28.71 -18.61
CA ALA A 91 7.40 -29.86 -18.29
C ALA A 91 6.56 -31.13 -18.08
N SER A 92 5.39 -30.97 -17.44
CA SER A 92 4.48 -32.09 -17.18
C SER A 92 3.92 -32.72 -18.45
N VAL A 93 3.39 -31.91 -19.36
CA VAL A 93 2.86 -32.37 -20.65
C VAL A 93 3.96 -33.03 -21.49
N SER A 94 5.16 -32.44 -21.49
CA SER A 94 6.31 -32.95 -22.25
C SER A 94 6.76 -34.32 -21.75
N SER A 95 6.86 -34.51 -20.44
CA SER A 95 7.25 -35.80 -19.86
C SER A 95 6.16 -36.86 -19.99
N PHE A 96 4.87 -36.50 -19.90
CA PHE A 96 3.77 -37.45 -20.10
C PHE A 96 3.74 -38.02 -21.52
N GLY A 97 3.98 -37.17 -22.53
CA GLY A 97 4.11 -37.61 -23.93
C GLY A 97 5.33 -38.49 -24.17
N ALA A 98 6.45 -38.21 -23.50
CA ALA A 98 7.68 -38.99 -23.62
C ALA A 98 7.65 -40.34 -22.89
N SER A 99 6.89 -40.47 -21.78
CA SER A 99 6.81 -41.70 -20.97
C SER A 99 5.70 -42.67 -21.40
N GLY A 100 4.99 -42.39 -22.50
CA GLY A 100 3.92 -43.27 -22.99
C GLY A 100 2.73 -43.41 -22.03
N GLY A 101 2.52 -42.45 -21.13
CA GLY A 101 1.43 -42.46 -20.15
C GLY A 101 1.74 -43.16 -18.83
N GLU A 102 2.93 -43.74 -18.66
CA GLU A 102 3.37 -44.24 -17.36
C GLU A 102 3.81 -43.05 -16.48
N GLY A 103 2.87 -42.55 -15.67
CA GLY A 103 3.14 -41.49 -14.69
C GLY A 103 3.90 -42.07 -13.50
N SER A 104 5.21 -41.82 -13.42
CA SER A 104 6.00 -42.24 -12.26
C SER A 104 5.60 -41.47 -11.00
N ALA A 105 5.72 -42.08 -9.81
CA ALA A 105 5.46 -41.41 -8.54
C ALA A 105 6.31 -40.13 -8.37
N ALA A 106 7.52 -40.12 -8.94
CA ALA A 106 8.40 -38.96 -8.95
C ALA A 106 7.80 -37.78 -9.74
N PHE A 107 7.13 -38.06 -10.86
CA PHE A 107 6.48 -37.06 -11.69
C PHE A 107 5.35 -36.35 -10.95
N ILE A 108 4.46 -37.13 -10.32
CA ILE A 108 3.35 -36.61 -9.51
C ILE A 108 3.89 -35.78 -8.34
N GLY A 109 4.96 -36.25 -7.69
CA GLY A 109 5.64 -35.53 -6.61
C GLY A 109 6.16 -34.16 -7.03
N ILE A 110 6.93 -34.09 -8.11
CA ILE A 110 7.51 -32.83 -8.62
C ILE A 110 6.41 -31.86 -9.04
N PHE A 111 5.41 -32.33 -9.79
CA PHE A 111 4.29 -31.48 -10.23
C PHE A 111 3.51 -30.90 -9.04
N SER A 112 3.24 -31.73 -8.02
CA SER A 112 2.56 -31.29 -6.79
C SER A 112 3.35 -30.21 -6.06
N VAL A 113 4.67 -30.37 -5.93
CA VAL A 113 5.54 -29.36 -5.31
C VAL A 113 5.52 -28.05 -6.10
N VAL A 114 5.61 -28.12 -7.43
CA VAL A 114 5.58 -26.93 -8.29
C VAL A 114 4.25 -26.18 -8.17
N LEU A 115 3.13 -26.90 -8.12
CA LEU A 115 1.82 -26.29 -7.89
C LEU A 115 1.74 -25.61 -6.52
N ILE A 116 2.17 -26.28 -5.45
CA ILE A 116 2.17 -25.71 -4.10
C ILE A 116 3.01 -24.44 -4.05
N LEU A 117 4.19 -24.45 -4.67
CA LEU A 117 5.06 -23.27 -4.74
C LEU A 117 4.42 -22.15 -5.56
N GLY A 118 3.85 -22.46 -6.72
CA GLY A 118 3.16 -21.50 -7.58
C GLY A 118 1.99 -20.80 -6.86
N PHE A 119 1.12 -21.59 -6.23
CA PHE A 119 0.02 -21.05 -5.41
C PHE A 119 0.54 -20.27 -4.20
N GLY A 120 1.59 -20.74 -3.53
CA GLY A 120 2.23 -20.02 -2.41
C GLY A 120 2.75 -18.65 -2.81
N LEU A 121 3.41 -18.54 -3.97
CA LEU A 121 3.89 -17.27 -4.52
C LEU A 121 2.72 -16.32 -4.83
N ILE A 122 1.66 -16.83 -5.46
CA ILE A 122 0.46 -16.05 -5.72
C ILE A 122 -0.18 -15.58 -4.40
N PHE A 123 -0.24 -16.42 -3.38
CA PHE A 123 -0.78 -16.07 -2.07
C PHE A 123 0.04 -14.96 -1.37
N VAL A 124 1.37 -15.00 -1.46
CA VAL A 124 2.24 -13.93 -0.98
C VAL A 124 2.02 -12.64 -1.78
N GLY A 125 1.89 -12.73 -3.10
CA GLY A 125 1.58 -11.59 -3.98
C GLY A 125 0.26 -10.91 -3.61
N ARG A 126 -0.75 -11.70 -3.24
CA ARG A 126 -2.03 -11.21 -2.71
C ARG A 126 -1.83 -10.41 -1.42
N GLY A 127 -0.98 -10.90 -0.52
CA GLY A 127 -0.60 -10.23 0.73
C GLY A 127 0.03 -8.87 0.50
N PHE A 128 0.99 -8.76 -0.43
CA PHE A 128 1.60 -7.50 -0.83
C PHE A 128 0.60 -6.52 -1.44
N ARG A 129 -0.28 -6.97 -2.34
CA ARG A 129 -1.27 -6.07 -2.95
C ARG A 129 -2.27 -5.50 -1.95
N ARG A 130 -2.59 -6.27 -0.91
CA ARG A 130 -3.45 -5.83 0.20
C ARG A 130 -2.68 -5.05 1.28
N LEU A 131 -1.34 -5.03 1.23
CA LEU A 131 -0.43 -4.48 2.24
C LEU A 131 -0.67 -5.08 3.63
N ARG A 132 -0.84 -6.40 3.71
CA ARG A 132 -1.08 -7.09 4.98
C ARG A 132 0.23 -7.33 5.76
N PRO A 133 0.30 -7.03 7.06
CA PRO A 133 1.53 -7.19 7.84
C PRO A 133 2.08 -8.63 7.89
N TRP A 134 1.21 -9.64 7.77
CA TRP A 134 1.63 -11.05 7.76
C TRP A 134 2.57 -11.38 6.58
N VAL A 135 2.50 -10.64 5.46
CA VAL A 135 3.34 -10.92 4.27
C VAL A 135 4.84 -10.74 4.54
N LYS A 136 5.20 -9.97 5.57
CA LYS A 136 6.60 -9.66 5.90
C LYS A 136 7.43 -10.91 6.15
N ILE A 137 6.88 -11.90 6.87
CA ILE A 137 7.58 -13.14 7.22
C ILE A 137 7.87 -13.99 5.98
N PRO A 138 6.87 -14.49 5.22
CA PRO A 138 7.14 -15.33 4.06
C PRO A 138 7.95 -14.59 2.98
N ALA A 139 7.72 -13.30 2.78
CA ALA A 139 8.48 -12.54 1.80
C ALA A 139 9.94 -12.31 2.20
N THR A 140 10.23 -12.17 3.51
CA THR A 140 11.60 -12.09 4.01
C THR A 140 12.33 -13.41 3.77
N ILE A 141 11.69 -14.55 4.09
CA ILE A 141 12.26 -15.88 3.86
C ILE A 141 12.55 -16.09 2.37
N LEU A 142 11.54 -15.86 1.52
CA LEU A 142 11.70 -16.01 0.06
C LEU A 142 12.75 -15.07 -0.51
N SER A 143 12.84 -13.84 0.01
CA SER A 143 13.87 -12.91 -0.44
C SER A 143 15.25 -13.30 0.03
N ALA A 144 15.41 -13.78 1.26
CA ALA A 144 16.69 -14.28 1.77
C ALA A 144 17.21 -15.46 0.94
N LEU A 145 16.34 -16.39 0.54
CA LEU A 145 16.69 -17.48 -0.38
C LEU A 145 17.02 -16.95 -1.78
N GLY A 146 16.24 -15.99 -2.26
CA GLY A 146 16.43 -15.35 -3.56
C GLY A 146 17.74 -14.56 -3.69
N LEU A 147 18.33 -14.11 -2.57
CA LEU A 147 19.63 -13.42 -2.57
C LEU A 147 20.77 -14.29 -3.11
N LEU A 148 20.65 -15.62 -3.03
CA LEU A 148 21.63 -16.57 -3.55
C LEU A 148 21.73 -16.54 -5.09
N ASN A 149 20.72 -16.01 -5.78
CA ASN A 149 20.71 -15.88 -7.24
C ASN A 149 21.42 -14.58 -7.66
N ILE A 150 22.74 -14.62 -7.78
CA ILE A 150 23.58 -13.48 -8.19
C ILE A 150 23.65 -13.40 -9.72
N PRO A 151 23.59 -12.21 -10.36
CA PRO A 151 23.50 -10.87 -9.75
C PRO A 151 22.07 -10.30 -9.66
N ILE A 152 21.16 -10.78 -10.52
CA ILE A 152 19.83 -10.19 -10.69
C ILE A 152 18.94 -10.44 -9.46
N GLY A 153 18.97 -11.66 -8.92
CA GLY A 153 18.18 -12.04 -7.75
C GLY A 153 18.58 -11.26 -6.50
N THR A 154 19.88 -11.04 -6.27
CA THR A 154 20.38 -10.22 -5.16
C THR A 154 19.86 -8.78 -5.23
N LEU A 155 19.85 -8.17 -6.42
CA LEU A 155 19.36 -6.81 -6.58
C LEU A 155 17.86 -6.70 -6.31
N ILE A 156 17.06 -7.61 -6.89
CA ILE A 156 15.61 -7.61 -6.74
C ILE A 156 15.22 -7.95 -5.29
N HIS A 157 15.73 -9.04 -4.75
CA HIS A 157 15.36 -9.51 -3.42
C HIS A 157 15.98 -8.65 -2.31
N GLY A 158 17.14 -8.05 -2.53
CA GLY A 158 17.71 -7.02 -1.66
C GLY A 158 16.80 -5.78 -1.59
N TYR A 159 16.28 -5.33 -2.72
CA TYR A 159 15.32 -4.22 -2.75
C TYR A 159 14.00 -4.57 -2.07
N ILE A 160 13.47 -5.79 -2.26
CA ILE A 160 12.26 -6.26 -1.56
C ILE A 160 12.46 -6.27 -0.04
N LEU A 161 13.60 -6.77 0.46
CA LEU A 161 13.93 -6.74 1.88
C LEU A 161 13.99 -5.31 2.41
N TYR A 162 14.64 -4.40 1.68
CA TYR A 162 14.67 -2.97 2.02
C TYR A 162 13.24 -2.38 2.10
N LEU A 163 12.39 -2.65 1.10
CA LEU A 163 11.02 -2.13 1.07
C LEU A 163 10.20 -2.60 2.27
N ILE A 164 10.37 -3.84 2.71
CA ILE A 164 9.64 -4.42 3.83
C ILE A 164 10.14 -3.88 5.18
N HIS A 165 11.46 -3.84 5.37
CA HIS A 165 12.08 -3.59 6.68
C HIS A 165 12.44 -2.12 6.95
N SER A 166 12.39 -1.27 5.92
CA SER A 166 12.54 0.18 6.09
C SER A 166 11.44 0.80 6.96
N GLN A 167 11.71 2.00 7.50
CA GLN A 167 10.72 2.74 8.31
C GLN A 167 9.42 2.99 7.52
N LYS A 168 9.54 3.37 6.23
CA LYS A 168 8.39 3.54 5.34
C LYS A 168 7.60 2.24 5.16
N GLY A 169 8.29 1.10 5.09
CA GLY A 169 7.64 -0.22 5.04
C GLY A 169 6.82 -0.50 6.29
N LYS A 170 7.38 -0.24 7.47
CA LYS A 170 6.68 -0.42 8.75
C LYS A 170 5.42 0.43 8.85
N VAL A 171 5.47 1.68 8.40
CA VAL A 171 4.30 2.58 8.32
C VAL A 171 3.26 2.02 7.35
N VAL A 172 3.65 1.71 6.11
CA VAL A 172 2.69 1.25 5.08
C VAL A 172 2.00 -0.08 5.44
N PHE A 173 2.66 -0.93 6.23
CA PHE A 173 2.09 -2.18 6.74
C PHE A 173 1.33 -2.03 8.07
N SER A 174 1.27 -0.83 8.67
CA SER A 174 0.57 -0.62 9.94
C SER A 174 -0.96 -0.65 9.76
N PRO A 175 -1.72 -1.01 10.80
CA PRO A 175 -3.18 -0.92 10.77
C PRO A 175 -3.68 0.52 10.52
N GLU A 176 -3.06 1.50 11.18
CA GLU A 176 -3.40 2.93 11.03
C GLU A 176 -3.27 3.41 9.58
N TYR A 177 -2.21 2.99 8.87
CA TYR A 177 -2.06 3.35 7.46
C TYR A 177 -3.13 2.69 6.57
N GLN A 178 -3.68 1.55 6.97
CA GLN A 178 -4.79 0.92 6.23
C GLN A 178 -6.06 1.78 6.34
N GLU A 179 -6.34 2.34 7.51
CA GLU A 179 -7.46 3.28 7.71
C GLU A 179 -7.28 4.54 6.88
N ILE A 180 -6.08 5.14 6.91
CA ILE A 180 -5.72 6.29 6.06
C ILE A 180 -5.97 5.98 4.58
N ARG A 181 -5.57 4.79 4.12
CA ARG A 181 -5.71 4.37 2.72
C ARG A 181 -7.17 4.14 2.32
N GLU A 182 -8.00 3.64 3.23
CA GLU A 182 -9.43 3.41 2.98
C GLU A 182 -10.22 4.72 2.94
N ALA A 183 -9.84 5.71 3.76
CA ALA A 183 -10.48 7.02 3.79
C ALA A 183 -10.05 7.99 2.67
N THR A 184 -8.95 7.72 1.95
CA THR A 184 -8.40 8.62 0.90
C THR A 184 -8.31 7.99 -0.52
N PRO A 185 -9.35 7.28 -1.02
CA PRO A 185 -9.29 6.49 -2.26
C PRO A 185 -8.94 7.30 -3.53
N GLU A 186 -9.13 8.61 -3.51
CA GLU A 186 -8.81 9.57 -4.56
C GLU A 186 -7.30 9.73 -4.82
N ILE A 187 -6.46 9.48 -3.82
CA ILE A 187 -5.01 9.65 -3.92
C ILE A 187 -4.39 8.40 -4.56
N LYS A 188 -4.03 8.51 -5.84
CA LYS A 188 -3.44 7.42 -6.64
C LYS A 188 -2.04 7.78 -7.12
N TYR A 189 -1.15 6.79 -7.11
CA TYR A 189 0.19 6.95 -7.66
C TYR A 189 0.13 7.15 -9.18
N LYS A 190 0.81 8.17 -9.69
CA LYS A 190 0.98 8.41 -11.12
C LYS A 190 2.42 8.09 -11.51
N THR A 191 2.60 7.01 -12.27
CA THR A 191 3.89 6.73 -12.92
C THR A 191 4.13 7.77 -14.01
N SER A 192 5.33 8.37 -14.02
CA SER A 192 5.71 9.31 -15.09
C SER A 192 5.81 8.59 -16.45
N LYS A 193 5.37 9.24 -17.53
CA LYS A 193 5.44 8.70 -18.91
C LYS A 193 6.88 8.38 -19.33
N LEU A 194 7.86 9.12 -18.80
CA LEU A 194 9.29 8.88 -19.07
C LEU A 194 9.76 7.52 -18.55
N VAL A 195 9.29 7.11 -17.35
CA VAL A 195 9.62 5.80 -16.77
C VAL A 195 9.13 4.69 -17.69
N TRP A 196 7.92 4.84 -18.25
CA TRP A 196 7.37 3.90 -19.23
C TRP A 196 8.20 3.83 -20.52
N ALA A 197 8.64 4.97 -21.06
CA ALA A 197 9.49 5.00 -22.24
C ALA A 197 10.82 4.26 -22.01
N ILE A 198 11.49 4.53 -20.87
CA ILE A 198 12.74 3.86 -20.50
C ILE A 198 12.53 2.36 -20.33
N LEU A 199 11.44 1.94 -19.66
CA LEU A 199 11.12 0.53 -19.45
C LEU A 199 10.92 -0.22 -20.77
N ILE A 200 10.18 0.37 -21.71
CA ILE A 200 9.95 -0.21 -23.04
C ILE A 200 11.27 -0.35 -23.80
N VAL A 201 12.10 0.70 -23.82
CA VAL A 201 13.40 0.67 -24.51
C VAL A 201 14.32 -0.40 -23.92
N LEU A 202 14.39 -0.49 -22.59
CA LEU A 202 15.21 -1.50 -21.91
C LEU A 202 14.72 -2.92 -22.19
N LEU A 203 13.40 -3.13 -22.21
CA LEU A 203 12.80 -4.43 -22.49
C LEU A 203 12.98 -4.85 -23.96
N LEU A 204 12.84 -3.92 -24.91
CA LEU A 204 13.14 -4.16 -26.33
C LEU A 204 14.63 -4.48 -26.54
N GLY A 205 15.53 -3.74 -25.88
CA GLY A 205 16.96 -4.01 -25.93
C GLY A 205 17.32 -5.40 -25.39
N LEU A 206 16.71 -5.81 -24.27
CA LEU A 206 16.90 -7.15 -23.70
C LEU A 206 16.40 -8.24 -24.67
N VAL A 207 15.21 -8.08 -25.24
CA VAL A 207 14.63 -9.04 -26.19
C VAL A 207 15.50 -9.16 -27.44
N ALA A 208 15.99 -8.04 -27.99
CA ALA A 208 16.88 -8.05 -29.14
C ALA A 208 18.20 -8.76 -28.84
N LEU A 209 18.78 -8.55 -27.65
CA LEU A 209 20.01 -9.21 -27.20
C LEU A 209 19.82 -10.72 -27.04
N VAL A 210 18.75 -11.15 -26.37
CA VAL A 210 18.43 -12.58 -26.23
C VAL A 210 18.14 -13.22 -27.58
N GLY A 211 17.38 -12.56 -28.46
CA GLY A 211 17.11 -13.04 -29.81
C GLY A 211 18.38 -13.21 -30.64
N PHE A 212 19.28 -12.23 -30.60
CA PHE A 212 20.59 -12.32 -31.25
C PHE A 212 21.43 -13.50 -30.70
N ALA A 213 21.44 -13.70 -29.38
CA ALA A 213 22.15 -14.80 -28.74
C ALA A 213 21.55 -16.19 -29.01
N LEU A 214 20.27 -16.28 -29.37
CA LEU A 214 19.60 -17.54 -29.76
C LEU A 214 19.76 -17.87 -31.25
N MET A 215 20.07 -16.87 -32.08
CA MET A 215 20.24 -17.02 -33.53
C MET A 215 21.71 -17.21 -33.95
N GLY A 216 22.66 -16.88 -33.06
CA GLY A 216 24.09 -17.14 -33.25
C GLY A 216 24.54 -18.39 -32.52
#